data_AF-A0A317U537-F1
#
_entry.id   AF-A0A317U537-F1
#
_cell.length_a   1.000
_cell.length_b   1.000
_cell.length_c   1.000
_cell.angle_alpha   90.00
_cell.angle_beta   90.00
_cell.angle_gamma   90.00
#
_symmetry.space_group_name_H-M   'P 1'
#
loop_
_entity.id
_entity.type
_entity.pdbx_description
1 polymer ?
#
loop_
_entity_poly.entity_id
_entity_poly.type
_entity_poly.pdbx_seq_one_letter_code
_entity_poly.pdbx_strand_id
1 'polypeptide(L)'
;MSDLSTKFTDLKLKQLYAHILSHYKNCVGRYLNIYEMYNEMFLAVQFSIESPLSTSSLFLLDREEKDKAYKAFNKIFYALPLFREQVSQKQHKFNPQIPQFNPEVKYVINEYNNYNCHDSRLIDWLILSSILDSHRHSHFHHDTSCCFPSNHHKHDSSSKDDLSKLIAALVIIVIAAAAAVLAFIALAYMLDEFANSIERFCYGEGWLKGALMLATSLAFGAGSTLLTLNFAAAPLIALAVAAGFNPVGVVILGAVLLTIIGAGIGCWAMSMMYDSINASANKESMDPEDPLRFQLTAAEEESLQKKGIDPIAVKCAMVALRAEMAKSLGNEKPIPSFFKRYFDENGSEVNELLTKLRHLRKGELKIVEVGDLCFDCRISQLTYINTQTFYSQQTPPPSYYDLEPSAPPQYF
;
A
#
# COMPACT_ATOMS: atom_id res chain seq x y z
N MET A 1 11.88 17.89 -12.22
CA MET A 1 11.46 16.53 -11.82
C MET A 1 11.52 15.66 -13.06
N SER A 2 11.96 14.40 -12.95
CA SER A 2 11.81 13.44 -14.04
C SER A 2 10.33 13.19 -14.30
N ASP A 3 9.94 13.02 -15.56
CA ASP A 3 8.59 12.59 -15.87
C ASP A 3 8.38 11.16 -15.35
N LEU A 4 7.39 10.97 -14.48
CA LEU A 4 7.02 9.65 -13.94
C LEU A 4 5.94 8.98 -14.81
N SER A 5 5.30 9.73 -15.72
CA SER A 5 4.30 9.18 -16.63
C SER A 5 4.87 8.16 -17.59
N THR A 6 6.17 8.24 -17.92
CA THR A 6 6.86 7.26 -18.78
C THR A 6 7.46 6.06 -18.03
N LYS A 7 7.42 6.05 -16.69
CA LYS A 7 7.99 4.97 -15.86
C LYS A 7 6.96 3.96 -15.40
N PHE A 8 7.37 2.69 -15.25
CA PHE A 8 6.53 1.64 -14.67
C PHE A 8 6.64 1.69 -13.14
N THR A 9 5.81 2.53 -12.54
CA THR A 9 5.78 2.80 -11.10
C THR A 9 5.10 1.68 -10.31
N ASP A 10 5.35 1.63 -8.99
CA ASP A 10 4.75 0.61 -8.13
C ASP A 10 3.21 0.75 -8.05
N LEU A 11 2.68 1.98 -8.23
CA LEU A 11 1.25 2.22 -8.43
C LEU A 11 0.72 1.59 -9.74
N LYS A 12 1.40 1.78 -10.88
CA LYS A 12 1.02 1.16 -12.15
C LYS A 12 1.10 -0.37 -12.10
N LEU A 13 2.03 -0.92 -11.32
CA LEU A 13 2.07 -2.36 -11.04
C LEU A 13 0.85 -2.81 -10.23
N LYS A 14 0.43 -2.08 -9.19
CA LYS A 14 -0.80 -2.36 -8.43
C LYS A 14 -2.05 -2.32 -9.34
N GLN A 15 -2.14 -1.32 -10.23
CA GLN A 15 -3.21 -1.22 -11.23
C GLN A 15 -3.22 -2.41 -12.20
N LEU A 16 -2.06 -2.74 -12.79
CA LEU A 16 -1.92 -3.88 -13.70
C LEU A 16 -2.32 -5.21 -13.02
N TYR A 17 -1.92 -5.41 -11.77
CA TYR A 17 -2.31 -6.56 -10.96
C TYR A 17 -3.83 -6.65 -10.73
N ALA A 18 -4.49 -5.53 -10.41
CA ALA A 18 -5.95 -5.47 -10.27
C ALA A 18 -6.67 -5.90 -11.56
N HIS A 19 -6.26 -5.33 -12.70
CA HIS A 19 -6.82 -5.66 -14.01
C HIS A 19 -6.62 -7.14 -14.38
N ILE A 20 -5.41 -7.68 -14.17
CA ILE A 20 -5.08 -9.08 -14.48
C ILE A 20 -5.94 -10.04 -13.66
N LEU A 21 -6.14 -9.79 -12.36
CA LEU A 21 -6.99 -10.64 -11.53
C LEU A 21 -8.47 -10.56 -11.93
N SER A 22 -8.96 -9.37 -12.33
CA SER A 22 -10.33 -9.19 -12.82
C SER A 22 -10.58 -9.94 -14.11
N HIS A 23 -9.64 -9.82 -15.05
CA HIS A 23 -9.67 -10.58 -16.29
C HIS A 23 -9.59 -12.09 -16.01
N TYR A 24 -8.69 -12.55 -15.14
CA TYR A 24 -8.56 -13.96 -14.75
C TYR A 24 -9.88 -14.54 -14.23
N LYS A 25 -10.55 -13.86 -13.28
CA LYS A 25 -11.84 -14.33 -12.74
C LYS A 25 -12.90 -14.47 -13.84
N ASN A 26 -12.94 -13.55 -14.78
CA ASN A 26 -13.85 -13.64 -15.92
C ASN A 26 -13.51 -14.83 -16.84
N CYS A 27 -12.22 -15.07 -17.12
CA CYS A 27 -11.75 -16.21 -17.90
C CYS A 27 -12.05 -17.57 -17.23
N VAL A 28 -11.91 -17.65 -15.89
CA VAL A 28 -12.30 -18.83 -15.09
C VAL A 28 -13.80 -19.06 -15.16
N GLY A 29 -14.62 -18.01 -15.00
CA GLY A 29 -16.08 -18.10 -15.15
C GLY A 29 -16.55 -18.49 -16.56
N ARG A 30 -15.71 -18.26 -17.58
CA ARG A 30 -15.90 -18.73 -18.96
C ARG A 30 -15.29 -20.11 -19.26
N TYR A 31 -14.65 -20.75 -18.28
CA TYR A 31 -13.98 -22.05 -18.43
C TYR A 31 -12.91 -22.11 -19.53
N LEU A 32 -12.21 -21.00 -19.79
CA LEU A 32 -11.14 -20.95 -20.80
C LEU A 32 -9.97 -21.86 -20.42
N ASN A 33 -9.34 -22.49 -21.41
CA ASN A 33 -8.13 -23.26 -21.16
C ASN A 33 -6.91 -22.33 -20.94
N ILE A 34 -5.82 -22.86 -20.39
CA ILE A 34 -4.66 -22.06 -19.97
C ILE A 34 -3.97 -21.29 -21.11
N TYR A 35 -3.98 -21.81 -22.34
CA TYR A 35 -3.39 -21.14 -23.51
C TYR A 35 -4.32 -20.06 -24.05
N GLU A 36 -5.63 -20.32 -24.12
CA GLU A 36 -6.65 -19.32 -24.48
C GLU A 36 -6.63 -18.15 -23.51
N MET A 37 -6.66 -18.47 -22.20
CA MET A 37 -6.61 -17.50 -21.11
C MET A 37 -5.34 -16.67 -21.14
N TYR A 38 -4.16 -17.29 -21.31
CA TYR A 38 -2.91 -16.55 -21.44
C TYR A 38 -2.94 -15.62 -22.65
N ASN A 39 -3.36 -16.10 -23.82
CA ASN A 39 -3.38 -15.30 -25.04
C ASN A 39 -4.37 -14.13 -24.94
N GLU A 40 -5.57 -14.35 -24.42
CA GLU A 40 -6.58 -13.30 -24.26
C GLU A 40 -6.12 -12.21 -23.26
N MET A 41 -5.57 -12.64 -22.11
CA MET A 41 -5.06 -11.71 -21.09
C MET A 41 -3.78 -10.99 -21.55
N PHE A 42 -2.89 -11.67 -22.27
CA PHE A 42 -1.68 -11.06 -22.86
C PHE A 42 -2.05 -10.05 -23.94
N LEU A 43 -3.02 -10.35 -24.81
CA LEU A 43 -3.50 -9.40 -25.82
C LEU A 43 -4.14 -8.16 -25.19
N ALA A 44 -4.83 -8.28 -24.05
CA ALA A 44 -5.32 -7.13 -23.29
C ALA A 44 -4.19 -6.26 -22.73
N VAL A 45 -3.14 -6.88 -22.18
CA VAL A 45 -1.92 -6.18 -21.73
C VAL A 45 -1.19 -5.52 -22.90
N GLN A 46 -1.03 -6.21 -24.02
CA GLN A 46 -0.37 -5.67 -25.21
C GLN A 46 -1.17 -4.52 -25.80
N PHE A 47 -2.50 -4.61 -25.86
CA PHE A 47 -3.34 -3.48 -26.25
C PHE A 47 -3.17 -2.31 -25.27
N SER A 48 -3.11 -2.57 -23.95
CA SER A 48 -2.98 -1.51 -22.96
C SER A 48 -1.62 -0.79 -23.00
N ILE A 49 -0.57 -1.47 -23.46
CA ILE A 49 0.82 -0.96 -23.56
C ILE A 49 1.14 -0.35 -24.94
N GLU A 50 0.68 -0.94 -26.05
CA GLU A 50 1.11 -0.54 -27.40
C GLU A 50 0.06 0.26 -28.20
N SER A 51 -1.23 0.16 -27.84
CA SER A 51 -2.29 0.78 -28.64
C SER A 51 -2.44 2.28 -28.33
N PRO A 52 -2.39 3.18 -29.34
CA PRO A 52 -2.70 4.60 -29.15
C PRO A 52 -4.19 4.85 -28.87
N LEU A 53 -5.04 3.81 -28.98
CA LEU A 53 -6.46 3.84 -28.60
C LEU A 53 -6.68 3.43 -27.14
N SER A 54 -5.62 3.08 -26.40
CA SER A 54 -5.71 2.69 -24.99
C SER A 54 -5.88 3.92 -24.09
N THR A 55 -6.75 3.80 -23.09
CA THR A 55 -6.88 4.76 -21.98
C THR A 55 -5.95 4.44 -20.81
N SER A 56 -5.07 3.44 -20.96
CA SER A 56 -4.15 3.01 -19.91
C SER A 56 -2.96 3.95 -19.72
N SER A 57 -2.56 4.15 -18.46
CA SER A 57 -1.30 4.84 -18.09
C SER A 57 -0.04 4.05 -18.49
N LEU A 58 -0.21 2.83 -19.00
CA LEU A 58 0.85 1.96 -19.51
C LEU A 58 1.25 2.26 -20.97
N PHE A 59 0.40 2.95 -21.75
CA PHE A 59 0.73 3.31 -23.14
C PHE A 59 1.90 4.31 -23.22
N LEU A 60 1.97 5.23 -22.27
CA LEU A 60 2.99 6.28 -22.19
C LEU A 60 4.38 5.78 -21.76
N LEU A 61 4.54 4.50 -21.46
CA LEU A 61 5.79 3.95 -20.93
C LEU A 61 6.94 3.99 -21.94
N ASP A 62 8.13 4.33 -21.46
CA ASP A 62 9.37 4.15 -22.20
C ASP A 62 9.60 2.67 -22.53
N ARG A 63 10.30 2.37 -23.63
CA ARG A 63 10.46 1.00 -24.15
C ARG A 63 10.98 -0.01 -23.10
N GLU A 64 11.96 0.39 -22.30
CA GLU A 64 12.52 -0.46 -21.22
C GLU A 64 11.53 -0.69 -20.06
N GLU A 65 10.62 0.25 -19.84
CA GLU A 65 9.58 0.19 -18.81
C GLU A 65 8.39 -0.67 -19.27
N LYS A 66 8.08 -0.68 -20.57
CA LYS A 66 7.16 -1.63 -21.21
C LYS A 66 7.60 -3.08 -21.00
N ASP A 67 8.89 -3.37 -21.17
CA ASP A 67 9.45 -4.70 -20.89
C ASP A 67 9.27 -5.14 -19.44
N LYS A 68 9.28 -4.20 -18.48
CA LYS A 68 8.98 -4.49 -17.06
C LYS A 68 7.50 -4.82 -16.85
N ALA A 69 6.59 -4.12 -17.52
CA ALA A 69 5.16 -4.41 -17.46
C ALA A 69 4.82 -5.80 -18.03
N TYR A 70 5.42 -6.20 -19.17
CA TYR A 70 5.27 -7.56 -19.69
C TYR A 70 5.88 -8.64 -18.76
N LYS A 71 7.04 -8.37 -18.14
CA LYS A 71 7.62 -9.26 -17.10
C LYS A 71 6.67 -9.40 -15.90
N ALA A 72 6.10 -8.30 -15.43
CA ALA A 72 5.14 -8.30 -14.33
C ALA A 72 3.88 -9.12 -14.67
N PHE A 73 3.30 -8.93 -15.87
CA PHE A 73 2.18 -9.77 -16.34
C PHE A 73 2.51 -11.26 -16.23
N ASN A 74 3.66 -11.69 -16.76
CA ASN A 74 4.07 -13.09 -16.72
C ASN A 74 4.24 -13.62 -15.29
N LYS A 75 4.82 -12.83 -14.39
CA LYS A 75 4.96 -13.22 -12.97
C LYS A 75 3.62 -13.34 -12.25
N ILE A 76 2.66 -12.47 -12.57
CA ILE A 76 1.31 -12.54 -12.01
C ILE A 76 0.57 -13.75 -12.60
N PHE A 77 0.65 -13.98 -13.91
CA PHE A 77 0.00 -15.11 -14.57
C PHE A 77 0.52 -16.47 -14.05
N TYR A 78 1.83 -16.64 -13.89
CA TYR A 78 2.41 -17.87 -13.33
C TYR A 78 2.11 -18.08 -11.85
N ALA A 79 1.66 -17.04 -11.12
CA ALA A 79 1.19 -17.17 -9.75
C ALA A 79 -0.28 -17.62 -9.64
N LEU A 80 -1.04 -17.66 -10.75
CA LEU A 80 -2.46 -18.01 -10.74
C LEU A 80 -2.70 -19.51 -10.46
N PRO A 81 -3.79 -19.88 -9.75
CA PRO A 81 -4.10 -21.27 -9.40
C PRO A 81 -4.13 -22.21 -10.60
N LEU A 82 -4.77 -21.80 -11.71
CA LEU A 82 -4.92 -22.62 -12.91
C LEU A 82 -3.58 -22.95 -13.62
N PHE A 83 -2.53 -22.15 -13.39
CA PHE A 83 -1.16 -22.50 -13.79
C PHE A 83 -0.48 -23.40 -12.77
N ARG A 84 -0.65 -23.13 -11.46
CA ARG A 84 -0.10 -23.95 -10.36
C ARG A 84 -0.61 -25.40 -10.38
N GLU A 85 -1.88 -25.61 -10.70
CA GLU A 85 -2.54 -26.92 -10.75
C GLU A 85 -2.12 -27.79 -11.95
N GLN A 86 -1.41 -27.22 -12.93
CA GLN A 86 -0.80 -28.01 -14.00
C GLN A 86 0.28 -28.94 -13.44
N VAL A 87 0.27 -30.21 -13.87
CA VAL A 87 1.37 -31.16 -13.62
C VAL A 87 2.70 -30.52 -14.06
N SER A 88 3.77 -30.64 -13.26
CA SER A 88 5.03 -29.90 -13.47
C SER A 88 5.65 -30.08 -14.87
N GLN A 89 5.45 -31.22 -15.53
CA GLN A 89 5.86 -31.44 -16.92
C GLN A 89 5.13 -30.53 -17.93
N LYS A 90 3.88 -30.14 -17.66
CA LYS A 90 3.14 -29.16 -18.46
C LYS A 90 3.60 -27.73 -18.16
N GLN A 91 3.87 -27.40 -16.89
CA GLN A 91 4.44 -26.10 -16.50
C GLN A 91 5.77 -25.84 -17.21
N HIS A 92 6.70 -26.81 -17.20
CA HIS A 92 7.99 -26.70 -17.90
C HIS A 92 7.86 -26.65 -19.44
N LYS A 93 6.74 -27.10 -20.01
CA LYS A 93 6.45 -27.04 -21.45
C LYS A 93 5.60 -25.82 -21.84
N PHE A 94 5.12 -25.05 -20.87
CA PHE A 94 4.31 -23.86 -21.13
C PHE A 94 5.21 -22.70 -21.56
N ASN A 95 5.48 -22.66 -22.87
CA ASN A 95 6.19 -21.58 -23.53
C ASN A 95 5.27 -20.96 -24.60
N PRO A 96 4.26 -20.16 -24.20
CA PRO A 96 3.32 -19.56 -25.14
C PRO A 96 4.07 -18.63 -26.10
N GLN A 97 3.74 -18.70 -27.38
CA GLN A 97 4.28 -17.75 -28.35
C GLN A 97 3.75 -16.36 -28.00
N ILE A 98 4.66 -15.40 -27.79
CA ILE A 98 4.33 -14.01 -27.54
C ILE A 98 3.72 -13.44 -28.84
N PRO A 99 2.43 -13.05 -28.87
CA PRO A 99 1.85 -12.40 -30.04
C PRO A 99 2.59 -11.10 -30.35
N GLN A 100 2.90 -10.86 -31.62
CA GLN A 100 3.40 -9.55 -32.04
C GLN A 100 2.23 -8.58 -32.16
N PHE A 101 2.40 -7.36 -31.65
CA PHE A 101 1.38 -6.32 -31.78
C PHE A 101 1.16 -6.00 -33.26
N ASN A 102 -0.08 -6.17 -33.73
CA ASN A 102 -0.49 -5.78 -35.07
C ASN A 102 -1.58 -4.69 -34.96
N PRO A 103 -1.30 -3.44 -35.37
CA PRO A 103 -2.26 -2.33 -35.28
C PRO A 103 -3.46 -2.48 -36.24
N GLU A 104 -3.39 -3.37 -37.23
CA GLU A 104 -4.49 -3.63 -38.18
C GLU A 104 -5.54 -4.59 -37.60
N VAL A 105 -5.22 -5.32 -36.52
CA VAL A 105 -6.14 -6.26 -35.87
C VAL A 105 -7.13 -5.48 -34.99
N LYS A 106 -8.42 -5.63 -35.27
CA LYS A 106 -9.49 -5.05 -34.44
C LYS A 106 -9.58 -5.76 -33.09
N TYR A 107 -9.01 -5.15 -32.06
CA TYR A 107 -9.19 -5.57 -30.67
C TYR A 107 -10.58 -5.16 -30.15
N VAL A 108 -11.31 -6.10 -29.53
CA VAL A 108 -12.66 -5.87 -28.99
C VAL A 108 -12.57 -5.58 -27.49
N ILE A 109 -12.94 -4.35 -27.11
CA ILE A 109 -12.95 -3.90 -25.72
C ILE A 109 -14.27 -4.30 -25.05
N ASN A 110 -14.16 -4.99 -23.93
CA ASN A 110 -15.21 -5.46 -23.03
C ASN A 110 -14.92 -4.98 -21.60
N GLU A 111 -15.90 -5.05 -20.70
CA GLU A 111 -15.76 -4.61 -19.30
C GLU A 111 -14.56 -5.26 -18.57
N TYR A 112 -14.31 -6.55 -18.80
CA TYR A 112 -13.25 -7.32 -18.13
C TYR A 112 -11.85 -7.19 -18.78
N ASN A 113 -11.73 -6.63 -19.98
CA ASN A 113 -10.46 -6.52 -20.72
C ASN A 113 -10.06 -5.07 -21.04
N ASN A 114 -10.80 -4.10 -20.48
CA ASN A 114 -10.55 -2.66 -20.60
C ASN A 114 -9.64 -2.16 -19.46
N TYR A 115 -8.34 -2.00 -19.73
CA TYR A 115 -7.36 -1.67 -18.69
C TYR A 115 -7.24 -0.15 -18.46
N ASN A 116 -8.36 0.47 -18.05
CA ASN A 116 -8.50 1.90 -17.81
C ASN A 116 -7.93 2.35 -16.45
N CYS A 117 -7.03 3.33 -16.45
CA CYS A 117 -6.40 3.85 -15.24
C CYS A 117 -7.30 4.75 -14.38
N HIS A 118 -8.48 5.15 -14.88
CA HIS A 118 -9.43 6.02 -14.18
C HIS A 118 -10.59 5.28 -13.49
N ASP A 119 -10.68 3.95 -13.59
CA ASP A 119 -11.77 3.22 -12.94
C ASP A 119 -11.48 2.98 -11.46
N SER A 120 -12.06 3.84 -10.61
CA SER A 120 -11.96 3.76 -9.15
C SER A 120 -12.46 2.42 -8.60
N ARG A 121 -13.38 1.75 -9.31
CA ARG A 121 -13.96 0.48 -8.88
C ARG A 121 -12.94 -0.65 -8.87
N LEU A 122 -11.82 -0.56 -9.57
CA LEU A 122 -10.81 -1.62 -9.60
C LEU A 122 -10.00 -1.74 -8.32
N ILE A 123 -9.85 -0.64 -7.59
CA ILE A 123 -9.21 -0.61 -6.26
C ILE A 123 -10.19 -1.21 -5.24
N ASP A 124 -11.48 -0.82 -5.30
CA ASP A 124 -12.54 -1.47 -4.52
C ASP A 124 -12.68 -2.96 -4.88
N TRP A 125 -12.48 -3.32 -6.15
CA TRP A 125 -12.58 -4.67 -6.68
C TRP A 125 -11.41 -5.56 -6.22
N LEU A 126 -10.20 -5.03 -6.02
CA LEU A 126 -9.12 -5.77 -5.36
C LEU A 126 -9.55 -6.25 -3.97
N ILE A 127 -10.22 -5.38 -3.19
CA ILE A 127 -10.75 -5.69 -1.86
C ILE A 127 -11.92 -6.69 -1.93
N LEU A 128 -12.82 -6.53 -2.91
CA LEU A 128 -14.02 -7.35 -3.10
C LEU A 128 -13.76 -8.73 -3.73
N SER A 129 -12.57 -8.97 -4.31
CA SER A 129 -12.33 -10.14 -5.16
C SER A 129 -11.21 -11.08 -4.70
N SER A 130 -10.28 -10.65 -3.85
CA SER A 130 -9.24 -11.55 -3.33
C SER A 130 -9.77 -12.35 -2.12
N ILE A 131 -10.04 -13.66 -2.19
CA ILE A 131 -9.96 -14.63 -3.29
C ILE A 131 -11.13 -15.62 -3.09
N LEU A 132 -11.69 -16.16 -4.20
CA LEU A 132 -12.80 -17.12 -4.32
C LEU A 132 -13.47 -17.66 -3.01
N ASP A 133 -14.67 -17.16 -2.68
CA ASP A 133 -15.63 -17.66 -1.68
C ASP A 133 -15.09 -18.10 -0.29
N SER A 134 -14.92 -17.13 0.62
CA SER A 134 -14.90 -17.39 2.07
C SER A 134 -16.25 -17.06 2.73
N HIS A 135 -16.73 -17.92 3.62
CA HIS A 135 -18.15 -18.09 3.94
C HIS A 135 -18.88 -16.97 4.71
N ARG A 136 -20.21 -16.99 4.54
CA ARG A 136 -21.21 -16.18 5.24
C ARG A 136 -21.16 -16.35 6.76
N HIS A 137 -21.06 -15.25 7.51
CA HIS A 137 -21.65 -15.15 8.84
C HIS A 137 -22.54 -13.91 8.96
N SER A 138 -23.84 -14.16 8.98
CA SER A 138 -24.87 -13.18 9.31
C SER A 138 -24.99 -13.03 10.82
N HIS A 139 -24.80 -11.82 11.37
CA HIS A 139 -25.37 -11.48 12.67
C HIS A 139 -26.16 -10.17 12.59
N PHE A 140 -27.37 -10.25 13.14
CA PHE A 140 -28.41 -9.23 13.07
C PHE A 140 -28.14 -8.06 14.02
N HIS A 141 -28.75 -6.92 13.69
CA HIS A 141 -28.88 -5.76 14.56
C HIS A 141 -29.51 -6.13 15.92
N HIS A 142 -29.09 -5.40 16.96
CA HIS A 142 -30.02 -5.01 18.02
C HIS A 142 -29.78 -3.55 18.43
N ASP A 143 -30.70 -2.67 18.02
CA ASP A 143 -30.95 -1.42 18.72
C ASP A 143 -31.54 -1.71 20.10
N THR A 144 -31.22 -0.91 21.13
CA THR A 144 -32.18 -0.64 22.22
C THR A 144 -31.92 0.66 23.00
N SER A 145 -32.91 1.56 22.92
CA SER A 145 -33.37 2.51 23.96
C SER A 145 -32.39 3.44 24.70
N CYS A 146 -32.35 4.70 24.26
CA CYS A 146 -33.03 5.86 24.84
C CYS A 146 -33.63 5.82 26.28
N CYS A 147 -33.86 7.03 26.85
CA CYS A 147 -34.76 7.40 27.97
C CYS A 147 -34.23 7.17 29.41
N PHE A 148 -34.52 7.97 30.45
CA PHE A 148 -34.99 9.36 30.65
C PHE A 148 -34.69 9.75 32.16
N PRO A 149 -35.36 10.63 32.95
CA PRO A 149 -34.67 11.80 33.51
C PRO A 149 -34.77 11.99 35.05
N SER A 150 -34.27 13.14 35.54
CA SER A 150 -34.77 13.94 36.69
C SER A 150 -34.98 13.32 38.09
N ASN A 151 -34.41 13.98 39.12
CA ASN A 151 -35.13 14.22 40.38
C ASN A 151 -34.63 15.50 41.10
N HIS A 152 -35.47 16.06 41.99
CA HIS A 152 -35.42 17.46 42.46
C HIS A 152 -34.99 17.68 43.94
N HIS A 153 -34.75 18.96 44.28
CA HIS A 153 -34.72 19.60 45.62
C HIS A 153 -33.40 19.41 46.43
N LYS A 154 -32.99 20.29 47.36
CA LYS A 154 -33.67 21.42 48.04
C LYS A 154 -32.69 22.57 48.45
N HIS A 155 -33.21 23.66 49.03
CA HIS A 155 -32.57 24.95 49.33
C HIS A 155 -31.67 25.05 50.60
N ASP A 156 -30.93 26.18 50.67
CA ASP A 156 -30.40 26.91 51.85
C ASP A 156 -29.17 26.35 52.60
N SER A 157 -28.25 27.16 53.15
CA SER A 157 -28.13 28.64 53.25
C SER A 157 -26.68 29.14 53.46
N SER A 158 -26.48 30.45 53.21
CA SER A 158 -25.43 31.37 53.73
C SER A 158 -24.01 30.87 54.08
N SER A 159 -23.06 31.08 53.15
CA SER A 159 -21.72 31.66 53.42
C SER A 159 -21.13 32.18 52.10
N LYS A 160 -21.00 33.50 51.92
CA LYS A 160 -20.49 34.07 50.66
C LYS A 160 -18.98 33.86 50.48
N ASP A 161 -18.26 33.67 51.58
CA ASP A 161 -16.80 33.52 51.57
C ASP A 161 -16.36 32.05 51.46
N ASP A 162 -17.24 31.09 51.79
CA ASP A 162 -16.95 29.66 51.58
C ASP A 162 -17.52 29.15 50.25
N LEU A 163 -18.63 29.71 49.77
CA LEU A 163 -19.16 29.39 48.43
C LEU A 163 -18.16 29.76 47.33
N SER A 164 -17.49 30.91 47.44
CA SER A 164 -16.47 31.35 46.46
C SER A 164 -15.24 30.44 46.46
N LYS A 165 -14.73 30.05 47.64
CA LYS A 165 -13.66 29.06 47.78
C LYS A 165 -14.06 27.67 47.26
N LEU A 166 -15.28 27.22 47.55
CA LEU A 166 -15.79 25.92 47.12
C LEU A 166 -15.98 25.87 45.59
N ILE A 167 -16.48 26.95 44.98
CA ILE A 167 -16.55 27.10 43.52
C ILE A 167 -15.14 27.13 42.93
N ALA A 168 -14.20 27.90 43.49
CA ALA A 168 -12.81 27.93 43.02
C ALA A 168 -12.14 26.55 43.11
N ALA A 169 -12.31 25.84 44.23
CA ALA A 169 -11.79 24.48 44.42
C ALA A 169 -12.43 23.48 43.43
N LEU A 170 -13.75 23.55 43.22
CA LEU A 170 -14.45 22.69 42.26
C LEU A 170 -14.00 22.96 40.82
N VAL A 171 -13.80 24.23 40.44
CA VAL A 171 -13.25 24.61 39.14
C VAL A 171 -11.83 24.07 38.95
N ILE A 172 -10.96 24.18 39.96
CA ILE A 172 -9.60 23.60 39.91
C ILE A 172 -9.65 22.08 39.78
N ILE A 173 -10.53 21.40 40.54
CA ILE A 173 -10.69 19.94 40.47
C ILE A 173 -11.17 19.50 39.08
N VAL A 174 -12.15 20.19 38.48
CA VAL A 174 -12.65 19.89 37.13
C VAL A 174 -11.57 20.14 36.07
N ILE A 175 -10.83 21.26 36.16
CA ILE A 175 -9.73 21.56 35.23
C ILE A 175 -8.60 20.52 35.38
N ALA A 176 -8.22 20.17 36.62
CA ALA A 176 -7.18 19.17 36.88
C ALA A 176 -7.59 17.77 36.40
N ALA A 177 -8.85 17.38 36.59
CA ALA A 177 -9.39 16.11 36.09
C ALA A 177 -9.39 16.07 34.54
N ALA A 178 -9.86 17.14 33.89
CA ALA A 178 -9.81 17.25 32.43
C ALA A 178 -8.37 17.22 31.88
N ALA A 179 -7.45 17.96 32.52
CA ALA A 179 -6.03 17.95 32.16
C ALA A 179 -5.37 16.59 32.39
N ALA A 180 -5.73 15.85 33.45
CA ALA A 180 -5.25 14.50 33.70
C ALA A 180 -5.75 13.51 32.64
N VAL A 181 -7.03 13.57 32.25
CA VAL A 181 -7.59 12.75 31.16
C VAL A 181 -6.89 13.06 29.82
N LEU A 182 -6.72 14.35 29.48
CA LEU A 182 -6.02 14.75 28.26
C LEU A 182 -4.54 14.34 28.27
N ALA A 183 -3.85 14.47 29.40
CA ALA A 183 -2.46 14.01 29.55
C ALA A 183 -2.35 12.48 29.41
N PHE A 184 -3.32 11.71 29.93
CA PHE A 184 -3.34 10.26 29.77
C PHE A 184 -3.57 9.84 28.31
N ILE A 185 -4.51 10.48 27.61
CA ILE A 185 -4.74 10.27 26.17
C ILE A 185 -3.49 10.63 25.35
N ALA A 186 -2.88 11.78 25.64
CA ALA A 186 -1.64 12.23 24.99
C ALA A 186 -0.48 11.25 25.21
N LEU A 187 -0.33 10.73 26.43
CA LEU A 187 0.70 9.75 26.78
C LEU A 187 0.45 8.41 26.09
N ALA A 188 -0.79 7.92 26.06
CA ALA A 188 -1.16 6.69 25.35
C ALA A 188 -0.86 6.81 23.84
N TYR A 189 -1.21 7.95 23.22
CA TYR A 189 -0.91 8.22 21.81
C TYR A 189 0.60 8.29 21.54
N MET A 190 1.37 9.00 22.38
CA MET A 190 2.83 9.07 22.23
C MET A 190 3.50 7.70 22.39
N LEU A 191 3.01 6.84 23.29
CA LEU A 191 3.52 5.47 23.43
C LEU A 191 3.24 4.62 22.18
N ASP A 192 2.06 4.74 21.58
CA ASP A 192 1.70 4.01 20.36
C ASP A 192 2.54 4.46 19.15
N GLU A 193 2.73 5.76 18.95
CA GLU A 193 3.61 6.28 17.90
C GLU A 193 5.09 5.95 18.15
N PHE A 194 5.52 5.89 19.41
CA PHE A 194 6.86 5.43 19.76
C PHE A 194 7.06 3.94 19.46
N ALA A 195 6.08 3.09 19.76
CA ALA A 195 6.12 1.66 19.41
C ALA A 195 6.13 1.45 17.88
N ASN A 196 5.27 2.17 17.14
CA ASN A 196 5.29 2.22 15.67
C ASN A 196 6.68 2.61 15.14
N SER A 197 7.30 3.61 15.77
CA SER A 197 8.60 4.16 15.36
C SER A 197 9.75 3.20 15.60
N ILE A 198 9.76 2.51 16.76
CA ILE A 198 10.73 1.45 17.05
C ILE A 198 10.59 0.29 16.06
N GLU A 199 9.36 -0.15 15.78
CA GLU A 199 9.12 -1.21 14.80
C GLU A 199 9.69 -0.81 13.42
N ARG A 200 9.33 0.38 12.93
CA ARG A 200 9.84 0.91 11.66
C ARG A 200 11.36 1.04 11.65
N PHE A 201 11.98 1.43 12.77
CA PHE A 201 13.43 1.49 12.91
C PHE A 201 14.08 0.11 12.78
N CYS A 202 13.58 -0.91 13.49
CA CYS A 202 14.11 -2.27 13.47
C CYS A 202 14.03 -2.95 12.09
N TYR A 203 13.05 -2.59 11.26
CA TYR A 203 12.86 -3.16 9.92
C TYR A 203 13.30 -2.24 8.76
N GLY A 204 13.78 -1.02 9.03
CA GLY A 204 14.18 -0.06 7.99
C GLY A 204 13.02 0.65 7.27
N GLU A 205 11.80 0.58 7.81
CA GLU A 205 10.54 1.09 7.24
C GLU A 205 10.31 2.59 7.53
N GLY A 206 11.38 3.40 7.51
CA GLY A 206 11.33 4.85 7.67
C GLY A 206 11.53 5.38 9.09
N TRP A 207 12.77 5.32 9.59
CA TRP A 207 13.17 5.86 10.90
C TRP A 207 12.91 7.37 11.09
N LEU A 208 12.92 8.14 9.98
CA LEU A 208 12.87 9.60 10.02
C LEU A 208 11.55 10.12 10.62
N LYS A 209 10.41 9.45 10.37
CA LYS A 209 9.11 9.83 10.96
C LYS A 209 9.19 9.85 12.48
N GLY A 210 9.65 8.75 13.07
CA GLY A 210 9.77 8.60 14.53
C GLY A 210 10.80 9.53 15.16
N ALA A 211 11.94 9.75 14.50
CA ALA A 211 12.94 10.71 14.98
C ALA A 211 12.39 12.14 15.02
N LEU A 212 11.63 12.55 13.99
CA LEU A 212 10.99 13.87 13.94
C LEU A 212 9.87 13.99 14.99
N MET A 213 9.04 12.97 15.16
CA MET A 213 7.99 12.93 16.20
C MET A 213 8.56 13.08 17.61
N LEU A 214 9.63 12.35 17.94
CA LEU A 214 10.29 12.47 19.24
C LEU A 214 10.90 13.86 19.45
N ALA A 215 11.56 14.40 18.42
CA ALA A 215 12.13 15.74 18.48
C ALA A 215 11.06 16.84 18.68
N THR A 216 9.93 16.76 17.95
CA THR A 216 8.83 17.73 18.12
C THR A 216 8.10 17.55 19.44
N SER A 217 7.90 16.31 19.92
CA SER A 217 7.32 16.05 21.24
C SER A 217 8.16 16.66 22.37
N LEU A 218 9.49 16.52 22.31
CA LEU A 218 10.39 17.14 23.29
C LEU A 218 10.35 18.67 23.19
N ALA A 219 10.36 19.24 21.98
CA ALA A 219 10.32 20.68 21.77
C ALA A 219 9.00 21.31 22.25
N PHE A 220 7.85 20.72 21.91
CA PHE A 220 6.54 21.20 22.35
C PHE A 220 6.29 20.93 23.84
N GLY A 221 6.80 19.81 24.38
CA GLY A 221 6.78 19.55 25.82
C GLY A 221 7.51 20.64 26.60
N ALA A 222 8.79 20.86 26.29
CA ALA A 222 9.61 21.90 26.93
C ALA A 222 9.03 23.32 26.72
N GLY A 223 8.54 23.62 25.51
CA GLY A 223 7.87 24.88 25.21
C GLY A 223 6.61 25.08 26.06
N SER A 224 5.81 24.04 26.25
CA SER A 224 4.63 24.06 27.13
C SER A 224 5.01 24.25 28.60
N THR A 225 6.09 23.61 29.08
CA THR A 225 6.62 23.87 30.43
C THR A 225 7.00 25.35 30.60
N LEU A 226 7.74 25.91 29.64
CA LEU A 226 8.18 27.31 29.66
C LEU A 226 7.00 28.29 29.61
N LEU A 227 6.00 28.04 28.76
CA LEU A 227 4.78 28.85 28.71
C LEU A 227 3.99 28.76 30.02
N THR A 228 3.93 27.57 30.63
CA THR A 228 3.26 27.37 31.92
C THR A 228 3.95 28.18 33.02
N LEU A 229 5.28 28.11 33.11
CA LEU A 229 6.05 28.81 34.13
C LEU A 229 6.04 30.34 33.97
N ASN A 230 6.04 30.86 32.74
CA ASN A 230 6.06 32.30 32.49
C ASN A 230 4.68 32.97 32.48
N PHE A 231 3.64 32.30 31.99
CA PHE A 231 2.31 32.90 31.78
C PHE A 231 1.19 32.28 32.62
N ALA A 232 1.19 30.96 32.82
CA ALA A 232 0.13 30.29 33.58
C ALA A 232 0.40 30.21 35.09
N ALA A 233 1.65 30.32 35.53
CA ALA A 233 2.01 30.18 36.95
C ALA A 233 1.31 31.23 37.83
N ALA A 234 1.29 32.51 37.43
CA ALA A 234 0.62 33.57 38.19
C ALA A 234 -0.90 33.32 38.38
N PRO A 235 -1.72 33.06 37.33
CA PRO A 235 -3.13 32.74 37.52
C PRO A 235 -3.35 31.39 38.24
N LEU A 236 -2.49 30.38 38.06
CA LEU A 236 -2.57 29.12 38.81
C LEU A 236 -2.29 29.33 40.31
N ILE A 237 -1.33 30.17 40.68
CA ILE A 237 -1.05 30.56 42.08
C ILE A 237 -2.25 31.30 42.67
N ALA A 238 -2.81 32.28 41.96
CA ALA A 238 -3.98 33.02 42.41
C ALA A 238 -5.20 32.10 42.63
N LEU A 239 -5.46 31.17 41.71
CA LEU A 239 -6.51 30.16 41.86
C LEU A 239 -6.24 29.22 43.04
N ALA A 240 -5.01 28.71 43.18
CA ALA A 240 -4.64 27.81 44.27
C ALA A 240 -4.83 28.47 45.65
N VAL A 241 -4.40 29.73 45.79
CA VAL A 241 -4.61 30.53 47.01
C VAL A 241 -6.10 30.76 47.27
N ALA A 242 -6.88 31.11 46.25
CA ALA A 242 -8.33 31.29 46.38
C ALA A 242 -9.09 30.00 46.76
N ALA A 243 -8.58 28.84 46.38
CA ALA A 243 -9.14 27.53 46.74
C ALA A 243 -8.55 26.92 48.04
N GLY A 244 -7.54 27.55 48.66
CA GLY A 244 -6.87 27.04 49.86
C GLY A 244 -5.89 25.88 49.61
N PHE A 245 -5.46 25.65 48.37
CA PHE A 245 -4.45 24.65 48.01
C PHE A 245 -3.03 25.20 48.11
N ASN A 246 -2.03 24.31 48.20
CA ASN A 246 -0.63 24.70 48.12
C ASN A 246 -0.30 25.20 46.69
N PRO A 247 0.05 26.48 46.49
CA PRO A 247 0.27 27.05 45.16
C PRO A 247 1.47 26.43 44.43
N VAL A 248 2.51 26.02 45.17
CA VAL A 248 3.69 25.36 44.59
C VAL A 248 3.29 24.00 44.00
N GLY A 249 2.46 23.24 44.73
CA GLY A 249 1.95 21.94 44.26
C GLY A 249 1.09 22.07 43.00
N VAL A 250 0.21 23.08 42.95
CA VAL A 250 -0.64 23.34 41.77
C VAL A 250 0.18 23.75 40.54
N VAL A 251 1.20 24.61 40.71
CA VAL A 251 2.08 25.00 39.60
C VAL A 251 2.91 23.82 39.07
N ILE A 252 3.48 22.99 39.97
CA ILE A 252 4.25 21.81 39.56
C ILE A 252 3.34 20.82 38.82
N LEU A 253 2.16 20.50 39.36
CA LEU A 253 1.21 19.60 38.71
C LEU A 253 0.75 20.13 37.36
N GLY A 254 0.41 21.43 37.28
CA GLY A 254 0.05 22.11 36.04
C GLY A 254 1.16 22.05 34.99
N ALA A 255 2.41 22.31 35.38
CA ALA A 255 3.57 22.22 34.50
C ALA A 255 3.77 20.79 33.97
N VAL A 256 3.67 19.76 34.81
CA VAL A 256 3.79 18.35 34.38
C VAL A 256 2.67 17.97 33.40
N LEU A 257 1.41 18.25 33.74
CA LEU A 257 0.27 17.92 32.88
C LEU A 257 0.32 18.64 31.53
N LEU A 258 0.60 19.95 31.53
CA LEU A 258 0.71 20.74 30.31
C LEU A 258 1.94 20.35 29.47
N THR A 259 3.02 19.88 30.10
CA THR A 259 4.19 19.33 29.37
C THR A 259 3.80 18.06 28.60
N ILE A 260 3.07 17.13 29.24
CA ILE A 260 2.60 15.89 28.59
C ILE A 260 1.60 16.19 27.46
N ILE A 261 0.64 17.08 27.70
CA ILE A 261 -0.34 17.52 26.69
C ILE A 261 0.38 18.20 25.51
N GLY A 262 1.33 19.11 25.79
CA GLY A 262 2.12 19.79 24.77
C GLY A 262 2.93 18.82 23.92
N ALA A 263 3.62 17.87 24.54
CA ALA A 263 4.36 16.83 23.85
C ALA A 263 3.46 15.98 22.94
N GLY A 264 2.27 15.59 23.42
CA GLY A 264 1.29 14.86 22.61
C GLY A 264 0.76 15.65 21.40
N ILE A 265 0.47 16.94 21.57
CA ILE A 265 0.08 17.84 20.47
C ILE A 265 1.23 17.97 19.45
N GLY A 266 2.48 18.10 19.91
CA GLY A 266 3.66 18.14 19.04
C GLY A 266 3.89 16.85 18.26
N CYS A 267 3.65 15.69 18.88
CA CYS A 267 3.67 14.38 18.23
C CYS A 267 2.62 14.30 17.11
N TRP A 268 1.37 14.65 17.45
CA TRP A 268 0.21 14.55 16.57
C TRP A 268 0.32 15.47 15.36
N ALA A 269 0.66 16.74 15.59
CA ALA A 269 0.83 17.73 14.53
C ALA A 269 1.97 17.33 13.57
N MET A 270 3.08 16.78 14.10
CA MET A 270 4.18 16.29 13.28
C MET A 270 3.82 15.02 12.51
N SER A 271 3.00 14.12 13.08
CA SER A 271 2.47 12.95 12.37
C SER A 271 1.66 13.38 11.14
N MET A 272 0.66 14.26 11.33
CA MET A 272 -0.17 14.77 10.23
C MET A 272 0.66 15.49 9.14
N MET A 273 1.63 16.30 9.54
CA MET A 273 2.51 17.00 8.61
C MET A 273 3.39 16.02 7.84
N TYR A 274 4.01 15.05 8.52
CA TYR A 274 4.86 14.05 7.89
C TYR A 274 4.05 13.19 6.91
N ASP A 275 2.89 12.67 7.33
CA ASP A 275 2.08 11.77 6.51
C ASP A 275 1.53 12.46 5.26
N SER A 276 1.09 13.73 5.39
CA SER A 276 0.68 14.55 4.25
C SER A 276 1.82 14.81 3.25
N ILE A 277 3.02 15.13 3.74
CA ILE A 277 4.21 15.32 2.89
C ILE A 277 4.64 14.00 2.25
N ASN A 278 4.64 12.91 3.01
CA ASN A 278 5.08 11.60 2.56
C ASN A 278 4.14 11.03 1.48
N ALA A 279 2.83 11.14 1.66
CA ALA A 279 1.84 10.73 0.67
C ALA A 279 1.86 11.63 -0.59
N SER A 280 2.00 12.94 -0.43
CA SER A 280 2.08 13.86 -1.57
C SER A 280 3.39 13.73 -2.38
N ALA A 281 4.49 13.32 -1.74
CA ALA A 281 5.76 13.01 -2.40
C ALA A 281 5.75 11.63 -3.09
N ASN A 282 5.04 10.64 -2.55
CA ASN A 282 5.09 9.24 -3.00
C ASN A 282 3.77 8.76 -3.63
N LYS A 283 3.06 9.63 -4.37
CA LYS A 283 1.78 9.28 -5.03
C LYS A 283 1.87 8.07 -5.96
N GLU A 284 3.03 7.83 -6.55
CA GLU A 284 3.32 6.72 -7.49
C GLU A 284 3.76 5.41 -6.80
N SER A 285 3.73 5.37 -5.47
CA SER A 285 4.01 4.14 -4.70
C SER A 285 2.79 3.21 -4.66
N MET A 286 3.03 1.95 -4.28
CA MET A 286 1.98 0.94 -4.10
C MET A 286 0.95 1.31 -3.02
N ASP A 287 1.41 2.01 -1.98
CA ASP A 287 0.60 2.53 -0.88
C ASP A 287 1.14 3.92 -0.52
N PRO A 288 0.48 5.01 -0.97
CA PRO A 288 0.91 6.37 -0.67
C PRO A 288 0.88 6.73 0.83
N GLU A 289 0.11 6.02 1.65
CA GLU A 289 0.03 6.30 3.09
C GLU A 289 1.19 5.62 3.86
N ASP A 290 1.74 4.52 3.34
CA ASP A 290 2.91 3.84 3.93
C ASP A 290 3.99 3.39 2.90
N PRO A 291 4.53 4.32 2.08
CA PRO A 291 5.36 3.99 0.92
C PRO A 291 6.64 3.24 1.29
N LEU A 292 7.30 3.63 2.39
CA LEU A 292 8.58 3.05 2.83
C LEU A 292 8.46 1.59 3.30
N ARG A 293 7.24 1.13 3.59
CA ARG A 293 6.94 -0.27 3.93
C ARG A 293 6.67 -1.11 2.68
N PHE A 294 6.01 -0.55 1.68
CA PHE A 294 5.57 -1.24 0.45
C PHE A 294 6.43 -0.99 -0.79
N GLN A 295 7.54 -0.27 -0.64
CA GLN A 295 8.54 -0.04 -1.68
C GLN A 295 9.82 -0.83 -1.41
N LEU A 296 10.49 -1.27 -2.48
CA LEU A 296 11.89 -1.71 -2.43
C LEU A 296 12.81 -0.52 -2.71
N THR A 297 13.79 -0.31 -1.85
CA THR A 297 14.90 0.61 -2.14
C THR A 297 15.83 0.03 -3.21
N ALA A 298 16.55 0.88 -3.96
CA ALA A 298 17.51 0.41 -4.97
C ALA A 298 18.58 -0.55 -4.40
N ALA A 299 18.97 -0.35 -3.13
CA ALA A 299 19.90 -1.24 -2.42
C ALA A 299 19.27 -2.60 -2.08
N GLU A 300 17.98 -2.66 -1.76
CA GLU A 300 17.24 -3.92 -1.61
C GLU A 300 17.08 -4.64 -2.96
N GLU A 301 16.73 -3.93 -4.04
CA GLU A 301 16.63 -4.52 -5.38
C GLU A 301 17.97 -5.13 -5.82
N GLU A 302 19.10 -4.44 -5.62
CA GLU A 302 20.44 -4.96 -5.90
C GLU A 302 20.80 -6.16 -5.01
N SER A 303 20.43 -6.12 -3.72
CA SER A 303 20.64 -7.23 -2.77
C SER A 303 19.83 -8.48 -3.16
N LEU A 304 18.59 -8.31 -3.60
CA LEU A 304 17.73 -9.39 -4.11
C LEU A 304 18.31 -10.02 -5.38
N GLN A 305 18.76 -9.20 -6.33
CA GLN A 305 19.43 -9.69 -7.56
C GLN A 305 20.69 -10.49 -7.23
N LYS A 306 21.54 -10.02 -6.29
CA LYS A 306 22.72 -10.75 -5.80
C LYS A 306 22.37 -12.10 -5.14
N LYS A 307 21.17 -12.25 -4.58
CA LYS A 307 20.65 -13.51 -4.00
C LYS A 307 19.98 -14.43 -5.04
N GLY A 308 19.94 -14.04 -6.31
CA GLY A 308 19.25 -14.79 -7.37
C GLY A 308 17.73 -14.66 -7.31
N ILE A 309 17.22 -13.56 -6.75
CA ILE A 309 15.79 -13.25 -6.58
C ILE A 309 15.42 -12.09 -7.51
N ASP A 310 14.30 -12.23 -8.20
CA ASP A 310 13.78 -11.28 -9.19
C ASP A 310 12.97 -10.17 -8.49
N PRO A 311 13.42 -8.91 -8.50
CA PRO A 311 12.72 -7.82 -7.82
C PRO A 311 11.31 -7.56 -8.37
N ILE A 312 11.03 -7.85 -9.65
CA ILE A 312 9.69 -7.66 -10.22
C ILE A 312 8.73 -8.69 -9.62
N ALA A 313 9.16 -9.95 -9.48
CA ALA A 313 8.38 -11.00 -8.83
C ALA A 313 8.12 -10.67 -7.35
N VAL A 314 9.14 -10.15 -6.65
CA VAL A 314 9.01 -9.67 -5.26
C VAL A 314 7.98 -8.54 -5.16
N LYS A 315 8.03 -7.54 -6.04
CA LYS A 315 7.04 -6.45 -6.04
C LYS A 315 5.61 -6.95 -6.32
N CYS A 316 5.43 -7.89 -7.25
CA CYS A 316 4.12 -8.52 -7.48
C CYS A 316 3.59 -9.21 -6.22
N ALA A 317 4.44 -9.96 -5.52
CA ALA A 317 4.08 -10.61 -4.26
C ALA A 317 3.80 -9.60 -3.13
N MET A 318 4.49 -8.45 -3.11
CA MET A 318 4.19 -7.34 -2.17
C MET A 318 2.81 -6.70 -2.44
N VAL A 319 2.42 -6.52 -3.70
CA VAL A 319 1.04 -6.08 -4.05
C VAL A 319 0.02 -7.08 -3.54
N ALA A 320 0.25 -8.38 -3.76
CA ALA A 320 -0.63 -9.43 -3.27
C ALA A 320 -0.76 -9.42 -1.74
N LEU A 321 0.37 -9.33 -1.01
CA LEU A 321 0.38 -9.25 0.45
C LEU A 321 -0.38 -8.01 0.96
N ARG A 322 -0.27 -6.85 0.29
CA ARG A 322 -1.02 -5.63 0.64
C ARG A 322 -2.52 -5.79 0.43
N ALA A 323 -2.94 -6.49 -0.64
CA ALA A 323 -4.35 -6.80 -0.88
C ALA A 323 -4.92 -7.71 0.21
N GLU A 324 -4.20 -8.76 0.61
CA GLU A 324 -4.64 -9.67 1.69
C GLU A 324 -4.71 -8.93 3.05
N MET A 325 -3.78 -8.00 3.33
CA MET A 325 -3.89 -7.12 4.51
C MET A 325 -5.14 -6.22 4.46
N ALA A 326 -5.48 -5.65 3.30
CA ALA A 326 -6.67 -4.82 3.14
C ALA A 326 -7.96 -5.62 3.40
N LYS A 327 -7.99 -6.89 2.97
CA LYS A 327 -9.07 -7.84 3.22
C LYS A 327 -9.23 -8.14 4.72
N SER A 328 -8.16 -8.50 5.44
CA SER A 328 -8.21 -8.73 6.90
C SER A 328 -8.69 -7.50 7.70
N LEU A 329 -8.47 -6.29 7.16
CA LEU A 329 -8.93 -5.02 7.74
C LEU A 329 -10.33 -4.58 7.25
N GLY A 330 -10.88 -5.27 6.25
CA GLY A 330 -12.15 -4.94 5.59
C GLY A 330 -12.15 -3.62 4.81
N ASN A 331 -10.98 -3.08 4.45
CA ASN A 331 -10.80 -1.82 3.73
C ASN A 331 -9.31 -1.57 3.40
N GLU A 332 -9.03 -0.68 2.45
CA GLU A 332 -7.65 -0.27 2.10
C GLU A 332 -6.99 0.70 3.10
N LYS A 333 -7.54 0.88 4.31
CA LYS A 333 -7.03 1.81 5.34
C LYS A 333 -5.53 1.61 5.64
N PRO A 334 -4.87 2.64 6.22
CA PRO A 334 -3.49 2.51 6.64
C PRO A 334 -3.38 1.39 7.67
N ILE A 335 -2.24 0.69 7.66
CA ILE A 335 -1.96 -0.41 8.58
C ILE A 335 -2.19 0.08 10.03
N PRO A 336 -2.96 -0.65 10.86
CA PRO A 336 -3.19 -0.27 12.24
C PRO A 336 -1.88 -0.15 13.00
N SER A 337 -1.85 0.67 14.04
CA SER A 337 -0.67 0.85 14.87
C SER A 337 -0.25 -0.43 15.61
N PHE A 338 0.99 -0.46 16.08
CA PHE A 338 1.63 -1.61 16.71
C PHE A 338 0.77 -2.21 17.83
N PHE A 339 0.31 -1.40 18.79
CA PHE A 339 -0.52 -1.92 19.87
C PHE A 339 -1.89 -2.38 19.35
N LYS A 340 -2.49 -1.67 18.39
CA LYS A 340 -3.74 -2.14 17.79
C LYS A 340 -3.56 -3.50 17.11
N ARG A 341 -2.48 -3.74 16.35
CA ARG A 341 -2.22 -5.06 15.75
C ARG A 341 -1.85 -6.16 16.77
N TYR A 342 -1.40 -5.79 17.97
CA TYR A 342 -1.02 -6.74 19.01
C TYR A 342 -2.19 -7.14 19.93
N PHE A 343 -3.18 -6.26 20.10
CA PHE A 343 -4.33 -6.47 20.98
C PHE A 343 -5.67 -6.72 20.27
N ASP A 344 -5.76 -6.48 18.97
CA ASP A 344 -6.96 -6.74 18.14
C ASP A 344 -6.86 -8.14 17.48
N GLU A 345 -7.97 -8.88 17.39
CA GLU A 345 -7.98 -10.28 16.93
C GLU A 345 -7.49 -10.38 15.47
N ASN A 346 -8.02 -9.51 14.60
CA ASN A 346 -7.61 -9.37 13.20
C ASN A 346 -6.17 -8.80 13.04
N GLY A 347 -5.59 -8.27 14.13
CA GLY A 347 -4.24 -7.72 14.14
C GLY A 347 -3.14 -8.78 13.95
N SER A 348 -3.43 -10.00 14.41
CA SER A 348 -2.53 -11.16 14.29
C SER A 348 -2.22 -11.52 12.83
N GLU A 349 -3.24 -11.71 12.00
CA GLU A 349 -3.11 -12.00 10.56
C GLU A 349 -2.30 -10.93 9.82
N VAL A 350 -2.59 -9.65 10.10
CA VAL A 350 -1.87 -8.53 9.48
C VAL A 350 -0.40 -8.52 9.91
N ASN A 351 -0.09 -8.85 11.17
CA ASN A 351 1.30 -9.00 11.62
C ASN A 351 2.02 -10.19 10.97
N GLU A 352 1.34 -11.31 10.72
CA GLU A 352 1.92 -12.45 9.97
C GLU A 352 2.23 -12.07 8.52
N LEU A 353 1.27 -11.42 7.84
CA LEU A 353 1.46 -10.93 6.47
C LEU A 353 2.60 -9.89 6.38
N LEU A 354 2.71 -9.00 7.38
CA LEU A 354 3.82 -8.03 7.46
C LEU A 354 5.16 -8.72 7.69
N THR A 355 5.18 -9.77 8.52
CA THR A 355 6.38 -10.57 8.77
C THR A 355 6.81 -11.31 7.50
N LYS A 356 5.87 -11.91 6.76
CA LYS A 356 6.12 -12.47 5.41
C LYS A 356 6.69 -11.42 4.45
N LEU A 357 6.11 -10.22 4.41
CA LEU A 357 6.60 -9.10 3.58
C LEU A 357 8.04 -8.71 3.94
N ARG A 358 8.39 -8.65 5.23
CA ARG A 358 9.74 -8.32 5.71
C ARG A 358 10.77 -9.39 5.32
N HIS A 359 10.44 -10.67 5.50
CA HIS A 359 11.33 -11.77 5.06
C HIS A 359 11.47 -11.82 3.53
N LEU A 360 10.41 -11.49 2.78
CA LEU A 360 10.45 -11.36 1.34
C LEU A 360 11.35 -10.21 0.88
N ARG A 361 11.22 -9.00 1.45
CA ARG A 361 12.10 -7.85 1.17
C ARG A 361 13.58 -8.15 1.44
N LYS A 362 13.86 -8.87 2.53
CA LYS A 362 15.22 -9.33 2.86
C LYS A 362 15.75 -10.42 1.93
N GLY A 363 14.93 -11.03 1.08
CA GLY A 363 15.32 -12.15 0.22
C GLY A 363 15.55 -13.45 0.98
N GLU A 364 14.88 -13.62 2.13
CA GLU A 364 14.89 -14.86 2.92
C GLU A 364 13.83 -15.85 2.40
N LEU A 365 12.70 -15.32 1.90
CA LEU A 365 11.70 -16.11 1.16
C LEU A 365 11.99 -16.09 -0.34
N LYS A 366 11.94 -17.28 -0.96
CA LYS A 366 12.09 -17.46 -2.42
C LYS A 366 10.78 -17.81 -3.12
N ILE A 367 9.81 -18.34 -2.38
CA ILE A 367 8.45 -18.65 -2.82
C ILE A 367 7.53 -18.06 -1.76
N VAL A 368 6.45 -17.38 -2.19
CA VAL A 368 5.46 -16.78 -1.28
C VAL A 368 4.06 -17.16 -1.74
N GLU A 369 3.29 -17.74 -0.82
CA GLU A 369 1.87 -18.04 -1.00
C GLU A 369 1.03 -16.94 -0.33
N VAL A 370 0.07 -16.40 -1.09
CA VAL A 370 -0.83 -15.32 -0.67
C VAL A 370 -2.25 -15.69 -1.09
N GLY A 371 -3.02 -16.24 -0.15
CA GLY A 371 -4.22 -17.01 -0.47
C GLY A 371 -3.91 -18.07 -1.53
N ASP A 372 -4.67 -18.10 -2.63
CA ASP A 372 -4.47 -19.09 -3.69
C ASP A 372 -3.29 -18.76 -4.65
N LEU A 373 -2.70 -17.56 -4.55
CA LEU A 373 -1.60 -17.13 -5.43
C LEU A 373 -0.25 -17.64 -4.91
N CYS A 374 0.61 -18.13 -5.80
CA CYS A 374 1.94 -18.65 -5.46
C CYS A 374 3.04 -18.01 -6.31
N PHE A 375 3.76 -17.02 -5.75
CA PHE A 375 4.85 -16.34 -6.44
C PHE A 375 6.20 -17.05 -6.22
N ASP A 376 6.75 -17.68 -7.26
CA ASP A 376 8.18 -18.03 -7.28
C ASP A 376 9.00 -16.78 -7.64
N CYS A 377 9.73 -16.27 -6.66
CA CYS A 377 10.56 -15.07 -6.78
C CYS A 377 11.97 -15.38 -7.28
N ARG A 378 12.34 -16.64 -7.54
CA ARG A 378 13.64 -16.99 -8.10
C ARG A 378 13.78 -16.38 -9.50
N ILE A 379 14.99 -15.97 -9.86
CA ILE A 379 15.33 -15.64 -11.25
C ILE A 379 15.24 -16.95 -12.04
N SER A 380 14.17 -17.08 -12.83
CA SER A 380 13.97 -18.20 -13.74
C SER A 380 15.11 -18.21 -14.75
N GLN A 381 15.97 -19.23 -14.68
CA GLN A 381 16.91 -19.53 -15.76
C GLN A 381 16.11 -20.02 -16.96
N LEU A 382 15.60 -19.06 -17.74
CA LEU A 382 15.14 -19.32 -19.09
C LEU A 382 16.34 -19.84 -19.88
N THR A 383 16.41 -21.15 -20.03
CA THR A 383 17.27 -21.79 -21.02
C THR A 383 16.80 -21.30 -22.38
N TYR A 384 17.42 -20.22 -22.86
CA TYR A 384 17.28 -19.77 -24.24
C TYR A 384 17.79 -20.89 -25.13
N ILE A 385 16.88 -21.79 -25.53
CA ILE A 385 17.10 -22.62 -26.70
C ILE A 385 17.14 -21.62 -27.85
N ASN A 386 18.36 -21.28 -28.26
CA ASN A 386 18.63 -20.39 -29.36
C ASN A 386 18.08 -21.07 -30.62
N THR A 387 16.81 -20.79 -30.94
CA THR A 387 16.21 -21.14 -32.22
C THR A 387 16.95 -20.31 -33.26
N GLN A 388 18.07 -20.87 -33.72
CA GLN A 388 18.84 -20.35 -34.83
C GLN A 388 17.84 -20.03 -35.94
N THR A 389 17.82 -18.76 -36.31
CA THR A 389 17.12 -18.29 -37.50
C THR A 389 17.71 -19.02 -38.68
N PHE A 390 17.08 -20.14 -39.06
CA PHE A 390 17.18 -20.68 -40.40
C PHE A 390 16.62 -19.61 -41.34
N TYR A 391 17.50 -18.70 -41.76
CA TYR A 391 17.28 -17.90 -42.95
C TYR A 391 17.04 -18.89 -44.08
N SER A 392 15.77 -19.04 -44.46
CA SER A 392 15.40 -19.64 -45.72
C SER A 392 16.19 -18.90 -46.79
N GLN A 393 17.10 -19.61 -47.47
CA GLN A 393 17.77 -19.04 -48.62
C GLN A 393 16.69 -18.72 -49.65
N GLN A 394 16.43 -17.43 -49.86
CA GLN A 394 15.62 -16.98 -50.99
C GLN A 394 16.38 -17.35 -52.26
N THR A 395 15.95 -18.43 -52.91
CA THR A 395 16.22 -18.63 -54.33
C THR A 395 15.63 -17.43 -55.07
N PRO A 396 16.44 -16.64 -55.79
CA PRO A 396 15.92 -15.52 -56.56
C PRO A 396 15.01 -16.06 -57.68
N PRO A 397 13.93 -15.34 -58.05
CA PRO A 397 13.08 -15.75 -59.16
C PRO A 397 13.87 -15.72 -60.47
N PRO A 398 13.60 -16.63 -61.42
CA PRO A 398 14.29 -16.65 -62.71
C PRO A 398 13.95 -15.39 -63.52
N SER A 399 14.98 -14.60 -63.84
CA SER A 399 14.86 -13.47 -64.76
C SER A 399 14.61 -14.00 -66.18
N TYR A 400 13.44 -13.70 -66.73
CA TYR A 400 13.19 -13.72 -68.17
C TYR A 400 13.40 -12.30 -68.73
N TYR A 401 13.53 -12.18 -70.07
CA TYR A 401 14.06 -11.03 -70.82
C TYR A 401 15.60 -10.88 -70.66
N ASP A 402 16.43 -10.70 -71.68
CA ASP A 402 16.31 -10.61 -73.16
C ASP A 402 17.73 -10.86 -73.77
N LEU A 403 18.02 -11.14 -75.06
CA LEU A 403 17.26 -11.42 -76.30
C LEU A 403 18.26 -12.03 -77.34
N GLU A 404 17.81 -12.73 -78.40
CA GLU A 404 18.19 -12.42 -79.80
C GLU A 404 17.46 -13.29 -80.87
N PRO A 405 17.17 -12.76 -82.08
CA PRO A 405 16.57 -13.51 -83.19
C PRO A 405 17.62 -14.10 -84.14
N SER A 406 17.45 -15.38 -84.52
CA SER A 406 18.34 -16.05 -85.47
C SER A 406 18.13 -15.56 -86.91
N ALA A 407 19.18 -14.98 -87.51
CA ALA A 407 19.27 -14.74 -88.94
C ALA A 407 19.59 -16.05 -89.70
N PRO A 408 19.08 -16.26 -90.93
CA PRO A 408 19.34 -17.48 -91.69
C PRO A 408 20.74 -17.46 -92.34
N PRO A 409 21.43 -18.62 -92.42
CA PRO A 409 22.73 -18.71 -93.09
C PRO A 409 22.59 -18.64 -94.61
N GLN A 410 23.49 -17.91 -95.26
CA GLN A 410 23.69 -17.92 -96.72
C GLN A 410 25.02 -18.58 -97.08
N TYR A 411 24.95 -19.49 -98.06
CA TYR A 411 25.99 -19.99 -98.99
C TYR A 411 27.43 -20.21 -98.49
N PHE A 412 27.90 -21.46 -98.60
CA PHE A 412 28.69 -21.90 -99.77
C PHE A 412 28.56 -23.42 -99.99
#